data_AF-A0AAW2FQV9-F1
#
_entry.id   AF-A0AAW2FQV9-F1
#
_cell.length_a   1.000
_cell.length_b   1.000
_cell.length_c   1.000
_cell.angle_alpha   90.00
_cell.angle_beta   90.00
_cell.angle_gamma   90.00
#
_symmetry.space_group_name_H-M   'P 1'
#
loop_
_entity.id
_entity.type
_entity.pdbx_description
1 polymer ?
#
loop_
_entity_poly.entity_id
_entity_poly.type
_entity_poly.pdbx_seq_one_letter_code
_entity_poly.pdbx_strand_id
1 'polypeptide(L)'
;MLTQILIYCWYGNEVKLKSVELVTNIFEMGWLTMKESKRQNLLIIMNRSLIPIEFSSAYILTMNLDSFVSLLKTSYSAFNLLQQMRTT
;
A
#
# COMPACT_ATOMS: atom_id res chain seq x y z
N MET A 1 0.48 -19.85 -6.73
CA MET A 1 0.55 -19.24 -5.39
C MET A 1 1.19 -17.86 -5.42
N LEU A 2 2.43 -17.70 -5.94
CA LEU A 2 3.09 -16.38 -6.01
C LEU A 2 2.30 -15.30 -6.76
N THR A 3 1.68 -15.65 -7.90
CA THR A 3 0.86 -14.71 -8.68
C THR A 3 -0.35 -14.19 -7.89
N GLN A 4 -0.97 -15.03 -7.05
CA GLN A 4 -2.10 -14.59 -6.23
C GLN A 4 -1.64 -13.59 -5.18
N ILE A 5 -0.53 -13.86 -4.50
CA ILE A 5 0.06 -12.94 -3.52
C ILE A 5 0.48 -11.62 -4.20
N LEU A 6 1.10 -11.71 -5.38
CA LEU A 6 1.48 -10.54 -6.17
C LEU A 6 0.27 -9.65 -6.48
N ILE A 7 -0.85 -10.23 -6.93
CA ILE A 7 -2.07 -9.49 -7.23
C ILE A 7 -2.55 -8.70 -5.99
N TYR A 8 -2.60 -9.33 -4.82
CA TYR A 8 -3.01 -8.65 -3.59
C TYR A 8 -2.04 -7.53 -3.18
N CYS A 9 -0.73 -7.80 -3.20
CA CYS A 9 0.30 -6.82 -2.87
C CYS A 9 0.34 -5.65 -3.86
N TRP A 10 0.06 -5.90 -5.14
CA TRP A 10 -0.02 -4.87 -6.18
C TRP A 10 -1.20 -3.94 -5.92
N TYR A 11 -2.42 -4.49 -5.81
CA TYR A 11 -3.60 -3.67 -5.57
C TYR A 11 -3.57 -2.97 -4.21
N GLY A 12 -3.04 -3.62 -3.16
CA GLY A 12 -2.86 -2.98 -1.86
C GLY A 12 -1.90 -1.78 -1.92
N ASN A 13 -0.83 -1.90 -2.72
CA ASN A 13 0.09 -0.79 -2.98
C ASN A 13 -0.59 0.35 -3.76
N GLU A 14 -1.31 0.04 -4.84
CA GLU A 14 -2.02 1.05 -5.63
C GLU A 14 -3.06 1.81 -4.82
N VAL A 15 -3.82 1.12 -3.95
CA VAL A 15 -4.79 1.77 -3.05
C VAL A 15 -4.08 2.72 -2.08
N LYS A 16 -2.94 2.31 -1.51
CA LYS A 16 -2.13 3.17 -0.64
C LYS A 16 -1.68 4.43 -1.39
N LEU A 17 -1.13 4.28 -2.60
CA LEU A 17 -0.66 5.41 -3.41
C LEU A 17 -1.80 6.37 -3.74
N LYS A 18 -2.93 5.85 -4.21
CA LYS A 18 -4.12 6.66 -4.54
C LYS A 18 -4.73 7.35 -3.32
N SER A 19 -4.67 6.72 -2.14
CA SER A 19 -5.10 7.32 -0.88
C SER A 19 -4.31 8.59 -0.55
N VAL A 20 -2.99 8.56 -0.76
CA VAL A 20 -2.11 9.72 -0.50
C VAL A 20 -2.28 10.80 -1.56
N GLU A 21 -2.40 10.39 -2.83
CA GLU A 21 -2.62 11.30 -3.97
C GLU A 21 -3.92 12.11 -3.85
N LEU A 22 -4.92 11.58 -3.14
CA LEU A 22 -6.21 12.23 -2.96
C LEU A 22 -6.09 13.66 -2.39
N VAL A 23 -5.21 13.88 -1.41
CA VAL A 23 -5.04 15.20 -0.79
C VAL A 23 -4.51 16.21 -1.80
N THR A 24 -3.50 15.81 -2.58
CA THR A 24 -2.92 16.63 -3.65
C THR A 24 -3.98 16.99 -4.69
N ASN A 25 -4.77 16.00 -5.13
CA ASN A 25 -5.85 16.22 -6.09
C ASN A 25 -6.94 17.18 -5.55
N ILE A 26 -7.28 17.10 -4.25
CA ILE A 26 -8.22 18.04 -3.63
C ILE A 26 -7.60 19.44 -3.48
N PHE A 27 -6.29 19.54 -3.27
CA PHE A 27 -5.62 20.83 -3.20
C PHE A 27 -5.54 21.53 -4.57
N GLU A 28 -5.35 20.75 -5.64
CA GLU A 28 -5.28 21.25 -7.02
C GLU A 28 -6.65 21.58 -7.63
N MET A 29 -7.73 20.93 -7.19
CA MET A 29 -9.07 21.42 -7.55
C MET A 29 -9.30 22.78 -6.89
N GLY A 30 -10.00 23.71 -7.55
CA GLY A 30 -10.25 25.07 -7.07
C GLY A 30 -11.15 25.17 -5.81
N TRP A 31 -10.83 24.43 -4.76
CA TRP A 31 -11.58 24.21 -3.53
C TRP A 31 -11.86 25.50 -2.74
N LEU A 32 -10.99 26.51 -2.90
CA LEU A 32 -11.16 27.84 -2.31
C LEU A 32 -12.40 28.58 -2.84
N THR A 33 -12.83 28.30 -4.07
CA THR A 33 -14.01 28.94 -4.67
C THR A 33 -15.32 28.23 -4.34
N MET A 34 -15.26 27.12 -3.60
CA MET A 34 -16.43 26.36 -3.22
C MET A 34 -17.18 26.99 -2.04
N LYS A 35 -18.49 26.68 -1.94
CA LYS A 35 -19.33 27.04 -0.79
C LYS A 35 -18.73 26.49 0.51
N GLU A 36 -18.90 27.23 1.61
CA GLU A 36 -18.38 26.89 2.95
C GLU A 36 -18.68 25.45 3.36
N SER A 37 -19.92 24.99 3.16
CA SER A 37 -20.35 23.63 3.52
C SER A 37 -19.58 22.54 2.76
N LYS A 38 -19.24 22.78 1.49
CA LYS A 38 -18.43 21.85 0.70
C LYS A 38 -16.97 21.89 1.14
N ARG A 39 -16.45 23.08 1.46
CA ARG A 39 -15.09 23.26 1.95
C ARG A 39 -14.86 22.52 3.27
N GLN A 40 -15.79 22.61 4.21
CA GLN A 40 -15.72 21.87 5.48
C GLN A 40 -15.68 20.35 5.24
N ASN A 41 -16.51 19.83 4.34
CA ASN A 41 -16.47 18.41 3.99
C ASN A 41 -15.14 18.00 3.37
N LEU A 42 -14.57 18.81 2.46
CA LEU A 42 -13.26 18.54 1.86
C LEU A 42 -12.14 18.56 2.89
N LEU A 43 -12.17 19.47 3.87
CA LEU A 43 -11.18 19.49 4.96
C LEU A 43 -11.22 18.22 5.79
N ILE A 44 -12.41 17.68 6.07
CA ILE A 44 -12.56 16.39 6.77
C ILE A 44 -11.95 15.26 5.94
N ILE A 45 -12.23 15.22 4.63
CA ILE A 45 -11.69 14.21 3.71
C ILE A 45 -10.16 14.32 3.65
N MET A 46 -9.61 15.52 3.45
CA MET A 46 -8.17 15.76 3.44
C MET A 46 -7.51 15.26 4.73
N ASN A 47 -8.07 15.61 5.90
CA ASN A 47 -7.53 15.17 7.19
C ASN A 47 -7.55 13.64 7.34
N ARG A 48 -8.57 12.96 6.83
CA ARG A 48 -8.65 11.49 6.84
C ARG A 48 -7.63 10.85 5.92
N SER A 49 -7.39 11.45 4.75
CA SER A 49 -6.44 10.96 3.75
C SER A 49 -4.97 11.13 4.13
N LEU A 50 -4.66 11.93 5.16
CA LEU A 50 -3.32 11.98 5.77
C LEU A 50 -2.89 10.62 6.35
N ILE A 51 -3.85 9.77 6.72
CA ILE A 51 -3.59 8.38 7.12
C ILE A 51 -3.77 7.51 5.87
N PRO A 52 -2.68 6.96 5.30
CA PRO A 52 -2.78 6.14 4.11
C PRO A 52 -3.60 4.88 4.38
N ILE A 53 -4.44 4.50 3.41
CA ILE A 53 -5.17 3.23 3.46
C ILE A 53 -4.19 2.09 3.19
N GLU A 54 -3.89 1.31 4.22
CA GLU A 54 -3.02 0.14 4.15
C GLU A 54 -3.79 -1.12 4.53
N PHE A 55 -3.74 -2.12 3.65
CA PHE A 55 -4.24 -3.45 3.97
C PHE A 55 -3.17 -4.25 4.69
N SER A 56 -3.51 -4.88 5.81
CA SER A 56 -2.63 -5.82 6.50
C SER A 56 -3.28 -7.19 6.58
N SER A 57 -2.48 -8.23 6.35
CA SER A 57 -2.84 -9.63 6.59
C SER A 57 -2.44 -10.00 8.01
N ALA A 58 -3.40 -10.50 8.78
CA ALA A 58 -3.22 -10.94 10.17
C ALA A 58 -2.51 -9.90 11.07
N TYR A 59 -2.62 -8.60 10.76
CA TYR A 59 -1.91 -7.49 11.41
C TYR A 59 -0.37 -7.57 11.41
N ILE A 60 0.22 -8.53 10.70
CA ILE A 60 1.67 -8.81 10.71
C ILE A 60 2.32 -8.39 9.40
N LEU A 61 1.62 -8.56 8.26
CA LEU A 61 2.16 -8.30 6.94
C LEU A 61 1.32 -7.27 6.19
N THR A 62 1.91 -6.12 5.87
CA THR A 62 1.28 -5.13 4.99
C THR A 62 1.23 -5.69 3.57
N MET A 63 0.07 -5.63 2.92
CA MET A 63 -0.11 -6.07 1.54
C MET A 63 0.42 -5.00 0.58
N ASN A 64 1.75 -4.95 0.43
CA ASN A 64 2.44 -4.05 -0.49
C ASN A 64 3.57 -4.78 -1.23
N LEU A 65 4.16 -4.12 -2.23
CA LEU A 65 5.21 -4.69 -3.06
C LEU A 65 6.50 -4.96 -2.27
N ASP A 66 6.83 -4.12 -1.29
CA ASP A 66 8.00 -4.33 -0.43
C ASP A 66 7.91 -5.64 0.35
N SER A 67 6.74 -5.94 0.91
CA SER A 67 6.47 -7.19 1.62
C SER A 67 6.51 -8.40 0.69
N PHE A 68 6.03 -8.25 -0.55
CA PHE A 68 6.14 -9.30 -1.56
C PHE A 68 7.60 -9.61 -1.92
N VAL A 69 8.41 -8.58 -2.15
CA VAL A 69 9.85 -8.75 -2.42
C VAL A 69 10.58 -9.36 -1.23
N SER A 70 10.24 -8.94 -0.01
CA SER A 70 10.77 -9.55 1.22
C SER A 70 10.46 -11.04 1.29
N LEU A 71 9.20 -11.43 1.04
CA LEU A 71 8.77 -12.82 1.01
C LEU A 71 9.55 -13.65 -0.02
N LEU A 72 9.75 -13.11 -1.23
CA LEU A 72 10.54 -13.79 -2.27
C LEU A 72 12.00 -13.97 -1.86
N LYS A 73 12.63 -12.93 -1.29
CA LYS A 73 14.02 -12.98 -0.82
C LYS A 73 14.18 -14.04 0.27
N THR A 74 13.32 -14.04 1.28
CA THR A 74 13.36 -15.02 2.37
C THR A 74 13.17 -16.45 1.84
N SER A 75 12.22 -16.64 0.92
CA SER A 75 11.97 -17.96 0.30
C SER A 75 13.19 -18.46 -0.48
N TYR A 76 13.82 -17.58 -1.27
CA TYR A 76 15.02 -17.92 -2.04
C TYR A 76 16.24 -18.18 -1.15
N SER A 77 16.43 -17.38 -0.09
CA SER A 77 17.48 -17.62 0.90
C SER A 77 17.31 -18.97 1.59
N ALA A 78 16.09 -19.32 2.01
CA ALA A 78 15.80 -20.64 2.58
C ALA A 78 16.09 -21.77 1.59
N PHE A 79 15.69 -21.61 0.33
CA PHE A 79 15.99 -22.57 -0.73
C PHE A 79 17.50 -22.79 -0.92
N ASN A 80 18.28 -21.71 -0.99
CA ASN A 80 19.72 -21.81 -1.17
C ASN A 80 20.42 -22.50 0.00
N LEU A 81 19.99 -22.23 1.25
CA LEU A 81 20.52 -22.92 2.42
C LEU A 81 20.24 -24.42 2.37
N LEU A 82 19.01 -24.81 2.01
CA LEU A 82 18.63 -26.22 1.85
C LEU A 82 19.43 -26.90 0.73
N GLN A 83 19.63 -26.19 -0.39
CA GLN A 83 20.42 -26.69 -1.51
C GLN A 83 21.88 -26.89 -1.12
N GLN A 84 22.48 -25.95 -0.37
CA GLN A 84 23.86 -26.05 0.11
C GLN A 84 24.05 -27.23 1.07
N MET A 85 23.11 -27.44 2.00
CA MET A 85 23.15 -28.60 2.91
C MET A 85 22.99 -29.93 2.18
N ARG A 86 22.30 -29.96 1.04
CA ARG A 86 22.18 -31.16 0.21
C ARG A 86 23.46 -31.48 -0.55
N THR A 87 24.23 -30.47 -0.93
CA THR A 87 25.49 -30.62 -1.69
C THR A 87 26.72 -30.85 -0.80
N THR A 88 26.58 -30.68 0.52
CA THR A 88 27.60 -30.95 1.53
C THR A 88 27.38 -32.33 2.12
#